data_AF-A0A1Y2DFC9-F1
#
_entry.id   AF-A0A1Y2DFC9-F1
#
_cell.length_a   1.000
_cell.length_b   1.000
_cell.length_c   1.000
_cell.angle_alpha   90.00
_cell.angle_beta   90.00
_cell.angle_gamma   90.00
#
_symmetry.space_group_name_H-M   'P 1'
#
loop_
_entity.id
_entity.type
_entity.pdbx_description
1 polymer ?
#
loop_
_entity_poly.entity_id
_entity_poly.type
_entity_poly.pdbx_seq_one_letter_code
_entity_poly.pdbx_strand_id
1 'polypeptide(L)'
;MFIKFQKHFTWALALSALSLSKISCSPVDSNGITLRDTTEKFTIFEDGSVATDIVEANDGSVSWIATAAGGAGGGVSFYAKPDKKEINIGNYESIDIDLDYSAVEGKWTEGAENPGFCLRILPWDSTGLFGGYEDLEYFDADAPSGNLKYTVKIPEDFADKIKASSDYDSILGFAIKFNDYQRGNNNGDQLKVKLNKVTFNPKKNAPEDEAFNDGLTDSQRGSVIEIYYPTRDYTVEESALTDEDRYEKHAWVYLPAGYDASDKDTKYPLFILLHGSLQNENTWGLTNKGRGGKIKGYMDRGMASGDVKKFVLVAATGVASKNWGPNGVGDDYPAYEVFGQELRNDLIPYLKSHFNLKDGRDNVAISGLSRGGGQTMNIGVKECLDIIAHFAPLSAPVVNVPEFIAEVNANKAFDGLTIRNLYATCGDNDPVVYGSYPQFIEDIKDWDRIENFKEYTYPNGTHDFPVWYKGFNDFIQMVFKIKGEETPSQEEPTIAGGEDSEEQSEPEVITDSVVVEDEDSAEQSD
;
A
#
# COMPACT_ATOMS: atom_id res chain seq x y z
N MET A 1 -14.15 -72.41 -21.38
CA MET A 1 -14.31 -72.59 -19.92
C MET A 1 -14.32 -71.17 -19.32
N PHE A 2 -15.30 -70.72 -18.52
CA PHE A 2 -15.73 -71.19 -17.17
C PHE A 2 -14.53 -71.16 -16.19
N ILE A 3 -14.52 -70.52 -15.01
CA ILE A 3 -15.51 -70.12 -13.96
C ILE A 3 -14.81 -69.03 -13.07
N LYS A 4 -15.35 -68.03 -12.33
CA LYS A 4 -16.64 -67.34 -11.97
C LYS A 4 -16.27 -65.85 -11.62
N PHE A 5 -17.10 -64.81 -11.48
CA PHE A 5 -18.57 -64.58 -11.41
C PHE A 5 -19.26 -64.50 -10.01
N GLN A 6 -19.01 -63.42 -9.24
CA GLN A 6 -19.88 -62.83 -8.18
C GLN A 6 -19.66 -61.29 -8.19
N LYS A 7 -20.65 -60.44 -8.54
CA LYS A 7 -21.81 -59.94 -7.75
C LYS A 7 -21.37 -59.06 -6.54
N HIS A 8 -21.92 -57.87 -6.30
CA HIS A 8 -23.22 -57.31 -6.71
C HIS A 8 -23.16 -55.91 -7.35
N PHE A 9 -24.18 -55.61 -8.16
CA PHE A 9 -24.53 -54.26 -8.63
C PHE A 9 -25.75 -53.81 -7.79
N THR A 10 -25.69 -52.62 -7.18
CA THR A 10 -26.80 -52.02 -6.40
C THR A 10 -26.85 -50.52 -6.63
N TRP A 11 -28.04 -49.98 -6.79
CA TRP A 11 -28.27 -48.56 -7.07
C TRP A 11 -27.93 -47.67 -5.89
N ALA A 12 -27.27 -46.55 -6.17
CA ALA A 12 -27.50 -45.27 -5.50
C ALA A 12 -27.15 -44.13 -6.45
N LEU A 13 -28.17 -43.41 -6.95
CA LEU A 13 -27.95 -42.01 -7.33
C LEU A 13 -27.79 -41.25 -6.00
N ALA A 14 -26.55 -41.07 -5.55
CA ALA A 14 -26.27 -40.06 -4.55
C ALA A 14 -26.48 -38.70 -5.21
N LEU A 15 -27.54 -37.98 -4.81
CA LEU A 15 -27.72 -36.60 -5.23
C LEU A 15 -26.47 -35.83 -4.78
N SER A 16 -25.75 -35.24 -5.73
CA SER A 16 -24.84 -34.12 -5.48
C SER A 16 -25.70 -32.88 -5.15
N ALA A 17 -26.42 -32.95 -4.03
CA ALA A 17 -27.08 -31.80 -3.46
C ALA A 17 -25.97 -30.81 -3.09
N LEU A 18 -25.87 -29.74 -3.86
CA LEU A 18 -25.07 -28.57 -3.49
C LEU A 18 -25.52 -28.14 -2.10
N SER A 19 -24.68 -28.43 -1.11
CA SER A 19 -24.77 -27.79 0.20
C SER A 19 -24.34 -26.34 0.03
N LEU A 20 -25.22 -25.56 -0.61
CA LEU A 20 -25.36 -24.14 -0.35
C LEU A 20 -25.63 -24.01 1.14
N SER A 21 -24.56 -23.95 1.92
CA SER A 21 -24.56 -23.42 3.26
C SER A 21 -24.97 -21.96 3.12
N LYS A 22 -26.28 -21.72 3.06
CA LYS A 22 -26.85 -20.45 3.48
C LYS A 22 -26.39 -20.28 4.91
N ILE A 23 -25.33 -19.50 5.08
CA ILE A 23 -25.09 -18.77 6.31
C ILE A 23 -26.30 -17.85 6.41
N SER A 24 -27.36 -18.34 7.06
CA SER A 24 -28.41 -17.46 7.52
C SER A 24 -27.82 -16.71 8.70
N CYS A 25 -27.16 -15.59 8.40
CA CYS A 25 -27.07 -14.50 9.36
C CYS A 25 -28.50 -14.24 9.82
N SER A 26 -28.81 -14.64 11.06
CA SER A 26 -30.06 -14.24 11.70
C SER A 26 -30.06 -12.72 11.69
N PRO A 27 -31.08 -12.06 11.11
CA PRO A 27 -31.18 -10.62 11.16
C PRO A 27 -31.09 -10.17 12.62
N VAL A 28 -30.21 -9.21 12.87
CA VAL A 28 -30.03 -8.64 14.20
C VAL A 28 -30.86 -7.38 14.25
N ASP A 29 -32.04 -7.47 14.89
CA ASP A 29 -33.13 -6.49 14.76
C ASP A 29 -32.84 -5.06 15.31
N SER A 30 -31.59 -4.72 15.65
CA SER A 30 -31.21 -3.35 16.03
C SER A 30 -29.74 -2.97 15.74
N ASN A 31 -28.78 -3.84 16.04
CA ASN A 31 -27.35 -3.49 16.08
C ASN A 31 -26.57 -4.22 14.98
N GLY A 32 -25.47 -3.61 14.51
CA GLY A 32 -24.61 -4.14 13.44
C GLY A 32 -24.43 -3.17 12.28
N ILE A 33 -23.99 -3.69 11.13
CA ILE A 33 -23.85 -2.94 9.89
C ILE A 33 -25.08 -3.14 9.00
N THR A 34 -25.67 -2.03 8.56
CA THR A 34 -26.72 -2.01 7.53
C THR A 34 -26.12 -1.53 6.19
N LEU A 35 -26.26 -2.36 5.16
CA LEU A 35 -25.96 -2.04 3.77
C LEU A 35 -27.23 -2.28 2.95
N ARG A 36 -27.75 -1.22 2.32
CA ARG A 36 -29.03 -1.25 1.57
C ARG A 36 -30.12 -1.81 2.51
N ASP A 37 -30.91 -2.80 2.07
CA ASP A 37 -31.99 -3.41 2.87
C ASP A 37 -31.53 -4.50 3.86
N THR A 38 -30.23 -4.80 3.96
CA THR A 38 -29.70 -5.90 4.79
C THR A 38 -28.96 -5.39 6.02
N THR A 39 -29.23 -5.95 7.20
CA THR A 39 -28.48 -5.68 8.44
C THR A 39 -27.85 -6.95 8.98
N GLU A 40 -26.54 -6.93 9.18
CA GLU A 40 -25.74 -8.07 9.65
C GLU A 40 -24.82 -7.66 10.81
N LYS A 41 -24.21 -8.64 11.48
CA LYS A 41 -23.22 -8.37 12.53
C LYS A 41 -21.99 -7.69 11.93
N PHE A 42 -21.37 -6.80 12.71
CA PHE A 42 -20.01 -6.37 12.42
C PHE A 42 -19.08 -7.58 12.32
N THR A 43 -18.04 -7.46 11.48
CA THR A 43 -16.93 -8.40 11.39
C THR A 43 -15.66 -7.57 11.46
N ILE A 44 -14.82 -7.81 12.46
CA ILE A 44 -13.60 -7.03 12.68
C ILE A 44 -12.44 -7.46 11.77
N PHE A 45 -11.50 -6.56 11.53
CA PHE A 45 -10.17 -6.95 11.06
C PHE A 45 -9.37 -7.53 12.22
N GLU A 46 -9.08 -8.82 12.15
CA GLU A 46 -8.29 -9.58 13.12
C GLU A 46 -6.82 -9.09 13.17
N ASP A 47 -6.29 -8.61 12.04
CA ASP A 47 -4.93 -8.09 11.92
C ASP A 47 -4.84 -6.59 12.30
N GLY A 48 -4.22 -6.28 13.44
CA GLY A 48 -3.48 -5.02 13.64
C GLY A 48 -4.16 -3.85 14.38
N SER A 49 -5.26 -4.04 15.11
CA SER A 49 -5.81 -2.96 15.96
C SER A 49 -4.91 -2.63 17.16
N VAL A 50 -4.76 -1.35 17.49
CA VAL A 50 -4.14 -0.85 18.74
C VAL A 50 -5.17 -0.52 19.84
N ALA A 51 -6.44 -0.88 19.65
CA ALA A 51 -7.44 -0.86 20.72
C ALA A 51 -7.32 -2.11 21.60
N THR A 52 -7.56 -1.97 22.90
CA THR A 52 -7.60 -3.12 23.83
C THR A 52 -9.03 -3.54 24.14
N ASP A 53 -9.20 -4.72 24.73
CA ASP A 53 -10.48 -5.22 25.26
C ASP A 53 -11.62 -5.21 24.22
N ILE A 54 -11.28 -5.57 22.98
CA ILE A 54 -12.25 -5.71 21.88
C ILE A 54 -13.19 -6.88 22.20
N VAL A 55 -14.48 -6.61 22.26
CA VAL A 55 -15.54 -7.59 22.57
C VAL A 55 -16.65 -7.47 21.54
N GLU A 56 -16.82 -8.53 20.75
CA GLU A 56 -17.99 -8.73 19.88
C GLU A 56 -19.15 -9.31 20.69
N ALA A 57 -20.30 -8.64 20.70
CA ALA A 57 -21.43 -9.02 21.52
C ALA A 57 -22.43 -9.93 20.78
N ASN A 58 -23.15 -10.75 21.55
CA ASN A 58 -24.22 -11.60 21.02
C ASN A 58 -25.34 -10.78 20.36
N ASP A 59 -25.55 -9.53 20.80
CA ASP A 59 -26.52 -8.59 20.23
C ASP A 59 -26.05 -7.91 18.93
N GLY A 60 -24.85 -8.22 18.41
CA GLY A 60 -24.30 -7.65 17.17
C GLY A 60 -23.51 -6.36 17.32
N SER A 61 -23.47 -5.74 18.51
CA SER A 61 -22.61 -4.58 18.80
C SER A 61 -21.15 -4.99 19.09
N VAL A 62 -20.21 -4.04 18.98
CA VAL A 62 -18.78 -4.26 19.30
C VAL A 62 -18.28 -3.16 20.21
N SER A 63 -17.57 -3.51 21.28
CA SER A 63 -16.98 -2.55 22.22
C SER A 63 -15.47 -2.72 22.37
N TRP A 64 -14.76 -1.62 22.64
CA TRP A 64 -13.31 -1.61 22.85
C TRP A 64 -12.88 -0.47 23.80
N ILE A 65 -11.62 -0.51 24.23
CA ILE A 65 -10.92 0.63 24.85
C ILE A 65 -9.99 1.25 23.80
N ALA A 66 -10.29 2.49 23.43
CA ALA A 66 -9.37 3.35 22.69
C ALA A 66 -8.42 4.03 23.68
N THR A 67 -7.13 4.14 23.30
CA THR A 67 -6.10 4.81 24.12
C THR A 67 -5.43 5.91 23.30
N ALA A 68 -5.20 7.07 23.90
CA ALA A 68 -4.48 8.19 23.29
C ALA A 68 -2.98 7.87 23.13
N ALA A 69 -2.42 8.23 21.98
CA ALA A 69 -1.06 7.92 21.57
C ALA A 69 -0.57 8.95 20.52
N GLY A 70 -0.56 10.24 20.89
CA GLY A 70 0.02 11.32 20.09
C GLY A 70 -0.66 11.60 18.75
N GLY A 71 -1.96 11.31 18.62
CA GLY A 71 -2.68 11.37 17.35
C GLY A 71 -2.90 10.01 16.69
N ALA A 72 -2.29 8.93 17.20
CA ALA A 72 -2.53 7.56 16.72
C ALA A 72 -3.78 6.91 17.34
N GLY A 73 -4.58 7.64 18.14
CA GLY A 73 -5.63 7.19 19.05
C GLY A 73 -6.40 5.92 18.66
N GLY A 74 -6.55 5.01 19.63
CA GLY A 74 -7.05 3.65 19.41
C GLY A 74 -8.39 3.57 18.65
N GLY A 75 -8.49 2.59 17.76
CA GLY A 75 -9.66 2.37 16.92
C GLY A 75 -9.78 0.92 16.44
N VAL A 76 -11.00 0.53 16.08
CA VAL A 76 -11.31 -0.79 15.53
C VAL A 76 -11.74 -0.63 14.08
N SER A 77 -11.29 -1.57 13.25
CA SER A 77 -11.59 -1.62 11.82
C SER A 77 -12.54 -2.77 11.54
N PHE A 78 -13.50 -2.55 10.65
CA PHE A 78 -14.61 -3.44 10.35
C PHE A 78 -14.74 -3.63 8.85
N TYR A 79 -14.99 -4.87 8.41
CA TYR A 79 -15.36 -5.14 7.02
C TYR A 79 -16.71 -4.49 6.71
N ALA A 80 -16.87 -3.97 5.49
CA ALA A 80 -18.15 -3.42 5.04
C ALA A 80 -19.20 -4.54 4.91
N LYS A 81 -18.81 -5.69 4.34
CA LYS A 81 -19.63 -6.91 4.23
C LYS A 81 -19.02 -8.03 5.08
N PRO A 82 -19.81 -8.78 5.88
CA PRO A 82 -19.30 -9.92 6.67
C PRO A 82 -18.69 -11.05 5.83
N ASP A 83 -19.08 -11.18 4.56
CA ASP A 83 -18.47 -12.11 3.60
C ASP A 83 -17.13 -11.63 3.02
N LYS A 84 -16.60 -10.53 3.56
CA LYS A 84 -15.31 -9.89 3.24
C LYS A 84 -15.20 -9.44 1.77
N LYS A 85 -16.32 -9.18 1.08
CA LYS A 85 -16.36 -8.49 -0.22
C LYS A 85 -16.34 -6.97 -0.08
N GLU A 86 -15.92 -6.31 -1.15
CA GLU A 86 -15.89 -4.85 -1.26
C GLU A 86 -17.26 -4.20 -1.54
N ILE A 87 -17.34 -2.88 -1.32
CA ILE A 87 -18.40 -1.98 -1.82
C ILE A 87 -17.76 -0.84 -2.62
N ASN A 88 -18.46 -0.27 -3.60
CA ASN A 88 -18.02 0.96 -4.27
C ASN A 88 -18.47 2.16 -3.43
N ILE A 89 -17.56 2.93 -2.84
CA ILE A 89 -17.97 4.05 -1.97
C ILE A 89 -18.72 5.14 -2.74
N GLY A 90 -18.48 5.26 -4.05
CA GLY A 90 -19.22 6.15 -4.95
C GLY A 90 -20.72 5.86 -5.03
N ASN A 91 -21.17 4.67 -4.67
CA ASN A 91 -22.60 4.31 -4.61
C ASN A 91 -23.35 4.96 -3.43
N TYR A 92 -22.65 5.54 -2.45
CA TYR A 92 -23.23 5.97 -1.17
C TYR A 92 -23.15 7.50 -0.98
N GLU A 93 -24.14 8.07 -0.27
CA GLU A 93 -24.23 9.53 0.02
C GLU A 93 -23.91 9.88 1.48
N SER A 94 -24.15 8.96 2.42
CA SER A 94 -23.79 9.15 3.82
C SER A 94 -23.61 7.83 4.56
N ILE A 95 -22.98 7.92 5.74
CA ILE A 95 -22.80 6.82 6.68
C ILE A 95 -23.32 7.29 8.05
N ASP A 96 -24.43 6.74 8.51
CA ASP A 96 -24.93 7.00 9.86
C ASP A 96 -24.21 6.10 10.87
N ILE A 97 -23.79 6.68 11.99
CA ILE A 97 -23.10 6.02 13.10
C ILE A 97 -23.95 6.16 14.37
N ASP A 98 -24.09 5.08 15.13
CA ASP A 98 -24.68 5.04 16.47
C ASP A 98 -23.68 4.33 17.40
N LEU A 99 -23.10 5.06 18.36
CA LEU A 99 -22.16 4.51 19.34
C LEU A 99 -22.38 5.08 20.74
N ASP A 100 -22.12 4.26 21.76
CA ASP A 100 -22.00 4.72 23.15
C ASP A 100 -20.52 4.94 23.48
N TYR A 101 -20.22 5.95 24.30
CA TYR A 101 -18.86 6.30 24.68
C TYR A 101 -18.77 6.85 26.11
N SER A 102 -17.64 6.62 26.77
CA SER A 102 -17.35 7.20 28.08
C SER A 102 -15.85 7.23 28.37
N ALA A 103 -15.33 8.37 28.82
CA ALA A 103 -14.01 8.44 29.43
C ALA A 103 -13.83 7.39 30.54
N VAL A 104 -12.67 6.73 30.59
CA VAL A 104 -12.38 5.71 31.61
C VAL A 104 -11.98 6.38 32.93
N GLU A 105 -12.50 5.88 34.06
CA GLU A 105 -12.29 6.47 35.38
C GLU A 105 -10.79 6.49 35.76
N GLY A 106 -10.28 7.66 36.16
CA GLY A 106 -8.85 7.85 36.46
C GLY A 106 -7.92 7.77 35.25
N LYS A 107 -8.47 7.78 34.03
CA LYS A 107 -7.77 7.61 32.75
C LYS A 107 -8.17 8.68 31.73
N TRP A 108 -8.53 9.88 32.19
CA TRP A 108 -8.81 11.02 31.32
C TRP A 108 -8.19 12.26 31.94
N THR A 109 -7.48 13.04 31.14
CA THR A 109 -6.78 14.23 31.60
C THR A 109 -7.75 15.34 31.99
N GLU A 110 -7.55 15.94 33.16
CA GLU A 110 -8.33 17.09 33.62
C GLU A 110 -8.07 18.30 32.69
N GLY A 111 -9.12 18.77 32.02
CA GLY A 111 -9.01 19.86 31.03
C GLY A 111 -8.79 19.41 29.59
N ALA A 112 -8.70 18.11 29.30
CA ALA A 112 -8.84 17.61 27.93
C ALA A 112 -10.28 17.86 27.40
N GLU A 113 -10.41 18.03 26.10
CA GLU A 113 -11.68 18.34 25.44
C GLU A 113 -12.67 17.16 25.50
N ASN A 114 -13.91 17.36 25.04
CA ASN A 114 -14.83 16.25 24.80
C ASN A 114 -14.22 15.27 23.77
N PRO A 115 -14.49 13.96 23.87
CA PRO A 115 -14.04 12.97 22.90
C PRO A 115 -14.39 13.34 21.45
N GLY A 116 -13.39 13.27 20.57
CA GLY A 116 -13.59 13.31 19.13
C GLY A 116 -13.42 11.93 18.51
N PHE A 117 -13.94 11.74 17.31
CA PHE A 117 -13.80 10.53 16.52
C PHE A 117 -13.39 10.87 15.08
N CYS A 118 -12.82 9.88 14.38
CA CYS A 118 -12.61 9.92 12.95
C CYS A 118 -13.19 8.65 12.32
N LEU A 119 -14.02 8.82 11.29
CA LEU A 119 -14.40 7.74 10.38
C LEU A 119 -13.35 7.68 9.27
N ARG A 120 -12.60 6.57 9.23
CA ARG A 120 -11.66 6.26 8.16
C ARG A 120 -12.29 5.24 7.22
N ILE A 121 -12.08 5.38 5.93
CA ILE A 121 -12.43 4.38 4.92
C ILE A 121 -11.21 3.50 4.65
N LEU A 122 -11.43 2.21 4.43
CA LEU A 122 -10.38 1.25 4.04
C LEU A 122 -10.56 0.88 2.56
N PRO A 123 -9.79 1.47 1.64
CA PRO A 123 -9.75 1.05 0.25
C PRO A 123 -9.41 -0.43 0.11
N TRP A 124 -9.89 -1.06 -0.97
CA TRP A 124 -9.86 -2.51 -1.10
C TRP A 124 -8.42 -3.10 -1.07
N ASP A 125 -7.44 -2.34 -1.55
CA ASP A 125 -6.03 -2.72 -1.65
C ASP A 125 -5.21 -2.46 -0.38
N SER A 126 -5.83 -1.88 0.65
CA SER A 126 -5.14 -1.35 1.82
C SER A 126 -5.01 -2.39 2.94
N THR A 127 -3.92 -2.29 3.69
CA THR A 127 -3.33 -3.46 4.37
C THR A 127 -2.55 -3.02 5.61
N GLY A 128 -3.19 -3.13 6.78
CA GLY A 128 -2.64 -2.73 8.08
C GLY A 128 -3.14 -1.37 8.57
N LEU A 129 -3.26 -1.20 9.89
CA LEU A 129 -3.91 -0.04 10.55
C LEU A 129 -3.36 1.34 10.14
N PHE A 130 -2.08 1.39 9.79
CA PHE A 130 -1.35 2.63 9.51
C PHE A 130 -1.24 2.97 8.03
N GLY A 131 -1.46 2.02 7.11
CA GLY A 131 -1.21 2.17 5.67
C GLY A 131 -2.46 2.05 4.80
N GLY A 132 -2.80 3.14 4.10
CA GLY A 132 -3.82 3.15 3.04
C GLY A 132 -5.23 3.56 3.46
N TYR A 133 -5.52 3.69 4.76
CA TYR A 133 -6.78 4.28 5.23
C TYR A 133 -6.94 5.72 4.76
N GLU A 134 -8.12 6.05 4.24
CA GLU A 134 -8.48 7.39 3.78
C GLU A 134 -9.44 8.02 4.78
N ASP A 135 -9.00 9.09 5.45
CA ASP A 135 -9.83 9.85 6.37
C ASP A 135 -11.00 10.50 5.60
N LEU A 136 -12.22 10.28 6.09
CA LEU A 136 -13.46 10.76 5.49
C LEU A 136 -14.03 11.95 6.27
N GLU A 137 -14.29 11.79 7.57
CA GLU A 137 -14.75 12.90 8.42
C GLU A 137 -14.30 12.72 9.88
N TYR A 138 -13.89 13.84 10.49
CA TYR A 138 -13.64 13.98 11.92
C TYR A 138 -14.85 14.64 12.58
N PHE A 139 -15.37 14.07 13.66
CA PHE A 139 -16.59 14.51 14.32
C PHE A 139 -16.52 14.39 15.84
N ASP A 140 -17.04 15.39 16.54
CA ASP A 140 -16.85 15.58 17.98
C ASP A 140 -18.13 15.32 18.79
N ALA A 141 -17.96 14.93 20.05
CA ALA A 141 -19.05 14.76 21.00
C ALA A 141 -19.38 16.05 21.79
N ASP A 142 -20.67 16.28 22.06
CA ASP A 142 -21.14 17.39 22.90
C ASP A 142 -20.85 17.23 24.41
N ALA A 143 -20.42 16.02 24.85
CA ALA A 143 -20.17 15.71 26.26
C ALA A 143 -18.99 14.73 26.45
N PRO A 144 -18.46 14.54 27.68
CA PRO A 144 -17.42 13.54 27.97
C PRO A 144 -17.90 12.07 27.96
N SER A 145 -19.22 11.84 27.95
CA SER A 145 -19.83 10.52 27.85
C SER A 145 -21.28 10.61 27.37
N GLY A 146 -21.77 9.57 26.69
CA GLY A 146 -23.15 9.50 26.21
C GLY A 146 -23.36 8.48 25.08
N ASN A 147 -24.45 8.68 24.35
CA ASN A 147 -24.70 8.05 23.05
C ASN A 147 -24.54 9.13 21.97
N LEU A 148 -23.74 8.84 20.95
CA LEU A 148 -23.45 9.71 19.81
C LEU A 148 -24.13 9.13 18.58
N LYS A 149 -24.97 9.94 17.93
CA LYS A 149 -25.56 9.63 16.63
C LYS A 149 -25.14 10.69 15.63
N TYR A 150 -24.45 10.28 14.57
CA TYR A 150 -23.82 11.19 13.63
C TYR A 150 -23.99 10.67 12.19
N THR A 151 -24.32 11.57 11.26
CA THR A 151 -24.42 11.26 9.83
C THR A 151 -23.18 11.82 9.14
N VAL A 152 -22.18 10.98 8.91
CA VAL A 152 -21.01 11.35 8.09
C VAL A 152 -21.47 11.50 6.65
N LYS A 153 -21.19 12.64 6.01
CA LYS A 153 -21.49 12.81 4.58
C LYS A 153 -20.33 12.29 3.75
N ILE A 154 -20.63 11.68 2.60
CA ILE A 154 -19.62 11.32 1.61
C ILE A 154 -19.52 12.49 0.61
N PRO A 155 -18.40 13.23 0.55
CA PRO A 155 -18.20 14.26 -0.46
C PRO A 155 -18.33 13.71 -1.88
N GLU A 156 -18.82 14.52 -2.82
CA GLU A 156 -19.06 14.10 -4.21
C GLU A 156 -17.77 13.64 -4.91
N ASP A 157 -16.64 14.27 -4.57
CA ASP A 157 -15.28 13.98 -5.02
C ASP A 157 -14.57 12.87 -4.23
N PHE A 158 -15.13 12.40 -3.10
CA PHE A 158 -14.45 11.42 -2.25
C PHE A 158 -14.23 10.07 -2.95
N ALA A 159 -15.15 9.65 -3.82
CA ALA A 159 -14.95 8.47 -4.65
C ALA A 159 -13.75 8.62 -5.61
N ASP A 160 -13.49 9.85 -6.09
CA ASP A 160 -12.33 10.16 -6.92
C ASP A 160 -11.05 10.33 -6.09
N LYS A 161 -11.14 10.74 -4.81
CA LYS A 161 -10.04 10.65 -3.83
C LYS A 161 -9.61 9.18 -3.61
N ILE A 162 -10.56 8.26 -3.42
CA ILE A 162 -10.25 6.82 -3.27
C ILE A 162 -9.63 6.27 -4.57
N LYS A 163 -10.14 6.62 -5.76
CA LYS A 163 -9.51 6.26 -7.03
C LYS A 163 -8.10 6.85 -7.19
N ALA A 164 -7.88 8.09 -6.75
CA ALA A 164 -6.59 8.75 -6.87
C ALA A 164 -5.50 8.08 -6.02
N SER A 165 -5.85 7.44 -4.90
CA SER A 165 -4.88 6.70 -4.09
C SER A 165 -4.87 5.19 -4.37
N SER A 166 -6.01 4.53 -4.59
CA SER A 166 -6.19 3.07 -4.72
C SER A 166 -6.72 2.60 -6.09
N ASP A 167 -6.60 3.45 -7.11
CA ASP A 167 -6.96 3.24 -8.53
C ASP A 167 -8.47 3.09 -8.83
N TYR A 168 -9.26 2.58 -7.88
CA TYR A 168 -10.70 2.30 -7.97
C TYR A 168 -11.41 2.76 -6.69
N ASP A 169 -12.73 2.98 -6.72
CA ASP A 169 -13.51 3.40 -5.53
C ASP A 169 -13.98 2.23 -4.65
N SER A 170 -13.45 1.03 -4.90
CA SER A 170 -13.73 -0.18 -4.12
C SER A 170 -13.11 -0.06 -2.72
N ILE A 171 -13.90 -0.34 -1.69
CA ILE A 171 -13.47 -0.32 -0.29
C ILE A 171 -13.83 -1.64 0.39
N LEU A 172 -12.93 -2.17 1.21
CA LEU A 172 -13.12 -3.42 1.94
C LEU A 172 -13.82 -3.21 3.29
N GLY A 173 -13.74 -1.98 3.83
CA GLY A 173 -14.25 -1.66 5.15
C GLY A 173 -14.09 -0.21 5.57
N PHE A 174 -14.17 0.00 6.88
CA PHE A 174 -14.04 1.30 7.54
C PHE A 174 -13.45 1.11 8.93
N ALA A 175 -12.95 2.18 9.55
CA ALA A 175 -12.51 2.18 10.94
C ALA A 175 -13.09 3.36 11.70
N ILE A 176 -13.46 3.13 12.97
CA ILE A 176 -13.84 4.19 13.90
C ILE A 176 -12.70 4.35 14.90
N LYS A 177 -12.08 5.53 14.85
CA LYS A 177 -10.86 5.88 15.56
C LYS A 177 -11.15 6.97 16.59
N PHE A 178 -10.57 6.89 17.78
CA PHE A 178 -10.54 8.02 18.72
C PHE A 178 -9.64 9.13 18.16
N ASN A 179 -10.18 10.34 18.04
CA ASN A 179 -9.38 11.53 17.75
C ASN A 179 -8.78 12.09 19.05
N ASP A 180 -7.52 11.76 19.31
CA ASP A 180 -6.72 12.33 20.41
C ASP A 180 -5.84 13.51 19.96
N TYR A 181 -5.87 13.89 18.68
CA TYR A 181 -4.95 14.88 18.12
C TYR A 181 -5.30 16.31 18.55
N GLN A 182 -4.35 16.97 19.21
CA GLN A 182 -4.45 18.35 19.73
C GLN A 182 -5.53 18.62 20.80
N ARG A 183 -6.32 17.62 21.22
CA ARG A 183 -7.46 17.75 22.18
C ARG A 183 -7.09 17.88 23.67
N GLY A 184 -5.82 18.11 23.99
CA GLY A 184 -5.33 18.21 25.37
C GLY A 184 -5.23 16.87 26.14
N ASN A 185 -5.50 15.73 25.50
CA ASN A 185 -5.29 14.41 26.09
C ASN A 185 -3.80 14.11 26.31
N ASN A 186 -3.48 13.37 27.37
CA ASN A 186 -2.15 12.78 27.55
C ASN A 186 -2.06 11.39 26.89
N ASN A 187 -0.86 10.99 26.47
CA ASN A 187 -0.61 9.61 26.04
C ASN A 187 -0.95 8.64 27.18
N GLY A 188 -1.82 7.66 26.91
CA GLY A 188 -2.36 6.76 27.91
C GLY A 188 -3.70 7.17 28.54
N ASP A 189 -4.30 8.31 28.15
CA ASP A 189 -5.73 8.57 28.35
C ASP A 189 -6.56 7.52 27.61
N GLN A 190 -7.71 7.11 28.15
CA GLN A 190 -8.52 6.01 27.64
C GLN A 190 -10.02 6.36 27.53
N LEU A 191 -10.59 5.99 26.40
CA LEU A 191 -12.00 6.13 26.05
C LEU A 191 -12.60 4.74 25.84
N LYS A 192 -13.64 4.39 26.59
CA LYS A 192 -14.46 3.22 26.30
C LYS A 192 -15.45 3.56 25.20
N VAL A 193 -15.53 2.71 24.17
CA VAL A 193 -16.43 2.87 23.02
C VAL A 193 -17.25 1.58 22.83
N LYS A 194 -18.51 1.72 22.41
CA LYS A 194 -19.38 0.63 21.96
C LYS A 194 -20.11 1.06 20.69
N LEU A 195 -19.72 0.49 19.55
CA LEU A 195 -20.42 0.68 18.28
C LEU A 195 -21.71 -0.14 18.28
N ASN A 196 -22.85 0.54 18.23
CA ASN A 196 -24.17 -0.08 18.17
C ASN A 196 -24.58 -0.33 16.72
N LYS A 197 -24.51 0.70 15.86
CA LYS A 197 -24.94 0.59 14.46
C LYS A 197 -24.10 1.44 13.52
N VAL A 198 -23.93 0.94 12.29
CA VAL A 198 -23.48 1.73 11.14
C VAL A 198 -24.46 1.50 9.99
N THR A 199 -24.91 2.55 9.30
CA THR A 199 -25.82 2.44 8.15
C THR A 199 -25.23 3.18 6.96
N PHE A 200 -24.90 2.44 5.90
CA PHE A 200 -24.43 2.99 4.64
C PHE A 200 -25.63 3.32 3.75
N ASN A 201 -25.90 4.62 3.54
CA ASN A 201 -27.05 5.11 2.79
C ASN A 201 -26.71 5.21 1.29
N PRO A 202 -27.30 4.38 0.40
CA PRO A 202 -27.02 4.43 -1.02
C PRO A 202 -27.65 5.68 -1.66
N LYS A 203 -26.94 6.27 -2.63
CA LYS A 203 -27.48 7.32 -3.49
C LYS A 203 -28.76 6.85 -4.18
N LYS A 204 -29.69 7.76 -4.43
CA LYS A 204 -30.91 7.45 -5.17
C LYS A 204 -30.58 6.86 -6.55
N ASN A 205 -31.06 5.64 -6.81
CA ASN A 205 -30.77 4.84 -8.00
C ASN A 205 -29.29 4.43 -8.16
N ALA A 206 -28.52 4.33 -7.08
CA ALA A 206 -27.17 3.74 -7.14
C ALA A 206 -27.22 2.33 -7.77
N PRO A 207 -26.22 1.95 -8.59
CA PRO A 207 -26.09 0.57 -9.06
C PRO A 207 -25.81 -0.36 -7.87
N GLU A 208 -25.84 -1.67 -8.11
CA GLU A 208 -25.28 -2.63 -7.15
C GLU A 208 -23.75 -2.47 -7.06
N ASP A 209 -23.15 -2.99 -5.99
CA ASP A 209 -21.69 -2.92 -5.85
C ASP A 209 -21.04 -4.00 -6.72
N GLU A 210 -20.06 -3.61 -7.53
CA GLU A 210 -19.30 -4.50 -8.40
C GLU A 210 -17.95 -4.86 -7.74
N ALA A 211 -17.45 -6.07 -8.03
CA ALA A 211 -16.14 -6.51 -7.55
C ALA A 211 -15.02 -5.76 -8.30
N PHE A 212 -13.95 -5.41 -7.59
CA PHE A 212 -12.79 -4.73 -8.17
C PHE A 212 -12.19 -5.58 -9.30
N ASN A 213 -12.06 -4.96 -10.47
CA ASN A 213 -11.51 -5.54 -11.67
C ASN A 213 -10.51 -4.57 -12.31
N ASP A 214 -9.23 -4.84 -12.10
CA ASP A 214 -8.09 -4.14 -12.70
C ASP A 214 -7.75 -4.61 -14.13
N GLY A 215 -8.61 -5.45 -14.73
CA GLY A 215 -8.39 -6.06 -16.05
C GLY A 215 -7.36 -7.18 -16.06
N LEU A 216 -6.68 -7.47 -14.93
CA LEU A 216 -5.65 -8.49 -14.88
C LEU A 216 -6.23 -9.89 -14.67
N THR A 217 -5.86 -10.80 -15.56
CA THR A 217 -6.03 -12.25 -15.34
C THR A 217 -5.05 -12.76 -14.30
N ASP A 218 -5.32 -13.93 -13.70
CA ASP A 218 -4.46 -14.52 -12.67
C ASP A 218 -3.02 -14.81 -13.17
N SER A 219 -2.82 -15.06 -14.47
CA SER A 219 -1.48 -15.26 -15.06
C SER A 219 -0.66 -13.97 -15.16
N GLN A 220 -1.27 -12.80 -14.99
CA GLN A 220 -0.61 -11.49 -14.96
C GLN A 220 -0.32 -11.00 -13.54
N ARG A 221 -0.74 -11.74 -12.51
CA ARG A 221 -0.48 -11.40 -11.10
C ARG A 221 0.77 -12.11 -10.61
N GLY A 222 1.62 -11.38 -9.90
CA GLY A 222 2.68 -11.98 -9.09
C GLY A 222 2.11 -12.67 -7.84
N SER A 223 2.97 -13.41 -7.15
CA SER A 223 2.67 -14.02 -5.85
C SER A 223 3.46 -13.34 -4.74
N VAL A 224 3.03 -13.53 -3.49
CA VAL A 224 3.76 -13.09 -2.30
C VAL A 224 3.93 -14.29 -1.37
N ILE A 225 5.11 -14.40 -0.79
CA ILE A 225 5.45 -15.42 0.21
C ILE A 225 6.11 -14.79 1.43
N GLU A 226 5.97 -15.47 2.56
CA GLU A 226 6.72 -15.20 3.78
C GLU A 226 8.09 -15.90 3.67
N ILE A 227 9.17 -15.24 4.09
CA ILE A 227 10.46 -15.87 4.33
C ILE A 227 10.93 -15.64 5.75
N TYR A 228 11.68 -16.61 6.27
CA TYR A 228 12.44 -16.51 7.50
C TYR A 228 13.90 -16.78 7.16
N TYR A 229 14.77 -15.79 7.42
CA TYR A 229 16.21 -15.89 7.11
C TYR A 229 17.04 -15.80 8.40
N PRO A 230 18.09 -16.62 8.54
CA PRO A 230 18.99 -16.53 9.68
C PRO A 230 19.79 -15.22 9.62
N THR A 231 19.85 -14.53 10.75
CA THR A 231 20.62 -13.31 10.99
C THR A 231 21.13 -13.33 12.45
N ARG A 232 21.72 -12.23 12.90
CA ARG A 232 22.17 -12.01 14.27
C ARG A 232 21.91 -10.59 14.74
N ASP A 233 22.20 -10.35 16.01
CA ASP A 233 22.28 -9.00 16.55
C ASP A 233 23.60 -8.33 16.11
N TYR A 234 23.49 -7.33 15.23
CA TYR A 234 24.65 -6.58 14.73
C TYR A 234 25.05 -5.42 15.64
N THR A 235 24.33 -5.18 16.75
CA THR A 235 24.81 -4.32 17.84
C THR A 235 25.79 -5.07 18.76
N VAL A 236 25.86 -6.40 18.65
CA VAL A 236 26.77 -7.27 19.42
C VAL A 236 28.05 -7.55 18.63
N GLU A 237 29.17 -7.04 19.16
CA GLU A 237 30.52 -7.28 18.65
C GLU A 237 30.84 -8.78 18.50
N GLU A 238 31.54 -9.15 17.42
CA GLU A 238 31.85 -10.56 17.07
C GLU A 238 32.51 -11.33 18.23
N SER A 239 33.34 -10.68 19.05
CA SER A 239 34.02 -11.30 20.19
C SER A 239 33.13 -11.57 21.40
N ALA A 240 31.91 -11.01 21.43
CA ALA A 240 30.92 -11.17 22.49
C ALA A 240 29.69 -11.99 22.05
N LEU A 241 29.57 -12.27 20.74
CA LEU A 241 28.41 -12.91 20.12
C LEU A 241 28.19 -14.35 20.62
N THR A 242 26.98 -14.64 21.06
CA THR A 242 26.53 -15.94 21.55
C THR A 242 25.48 -16.58 20.63
N ASP A 243 25.05 -17.82 20.93
CA ASP A 243 23.92 -18.44 20.23
C ASP A 243 22.57 -17.75 20.57
N GLU A 244 22.46 -17.06 21.71
CA GLU A 244 21.30 -16.23 22.04
C GLU A 244 21.24 -14.96 21.18
N ASP A 245 22.32 -14.59 20.50
CA ASP A 245 22.41 -13.43 19.61
C ASP A 245 22.08 -13.75 18.15
N ARG A 246 21.60 -14.98 17.87
CA ARG A 246 21.21 -15.46 16.54
C ARG A 246 19.71 -15.72 16.49
N TYR A 247 19.06 -15.32 15.42
CA TYR A 247 17.61 -15.46 15.25
C TYR A 247 17.24 -15.54 13.77
N GLU A 248 16.04 -16.03 13.46
CA GLU A 248 15.45 -15.92 12.14
C GLU A 248 14.60 -14.65 12.05
N LYS A 249 14.79 -13.86 10.99
CA LYS A 249 14.04 -12.62 10.75
C LYS A 249 13.03 -12.82 9.63
N HIS A 250 11.84 -12.25 9.80
CA HIS A 250 10.75 -12.30 8.83
C HIS A 250 10.95 -11.24 7.74
N ALA A 251 10.57 -11.58 6.51
CA ALA A 251 10.43 -10.63 5.41
C ALA A 251 9.37 -11.13 4.41
N TRP A 252 8.71 -10.19 3.74
CA TRP A 252 7.78 -10.51 2.64
C TRP A 252 8.50 -10.46 1.31
N VAL A 253 8.36 -11.49 0.48
CA VAL A 253 8.92 -11.53 -0.89
C VAL A 253 7.81 -11.55 -1.92
N TYR A 254 7.81 -10.56 -2.82
CA TYR A 254 7.01 -10.56 -4.04
C TYR A 254 7.79 -11.22 -5.18
N LEU A 255 7.12 -12.16 -5.86
CA LEU A 255 7.62 -12.85 -7.04
C LEU A 255 6.79 -12.42 -8.26
N PRO A 256 7.40 -11.97 -9.36
CA PRO A 256 6.67 -11.40 -10.48
C PRO A 256 5.87 -12.46 -11.24
N ALA A 257 4.80 -12.03 -11.92
CA ALA A 257 3.92 -12.91 -12.70
C ALA A 257 4.71 -13.84 -13.64
N GLY A 258 4.51 -15.16 -13.48
CA GLY A 258 5.24 -16.20 -14.24
C GLY A 258 6.64 -16.57 -13.69
N TYR A 259 6.99 -16.20 -12.46
CA TYR A 259 8.19 -16.70 -11.79
C TYR A 259 8.12 -18.22 -11.58
N ASP A 260 9.08 -18.96 -12.16
CA ASP A 260 9.28 -20.39 -11.91
C ASP A 260 10.60 -20.58 -11.12
N ALA A 261 10.52 -21.25 -9.97
CA ALA A 261 11.68 -21.53 -9.14
C ALA A 261 12.60 -22.63 -9.72
N SER A 262 12.12 -23.42 -10.69
CA SER A 262 12.85 -24.50 -11.36
C SER A 262 13.61 -24.04 -12.60
N ASP A 263 13.12 -23.02 -13.31
CA ASP A 263 13.89 -22.29 -14.33
C ASP A 263 15.05 -21.55 -13.65
N LYS A 264 16.30 -21.86 -14.02
CA LYS A 264 17.50 -21.20 -13.49
C LYS A 264 18.18 -20.25 -14.49
N ASP A 265 17.67 -20.18 -15.71
CA ASP A 265 18.14 -19.28 -16.76
C ASP A 265 17.38 -17.93 -16.70
N THR A 266 16.08 -17.94 -16.41
CA THR A 266 15.30 -16.73 -16.15
C THR A 266 15.68 -16.13 -14.79
N LYS A 267 16.36 -14.98 -14.81
CA LYS A 267 16.82 -14.26 -13.62
C LYS A 267 16.29 -12.82 -13.54
N TYR A 268 15.95 -12.39 -12.33
CA TYR A 268 15.31 -11.11 -12.03
C TYR A 268 16.23 -10.16 -11.25
N PRO A 269 16.12 -8.84 -11.43
CA PRO A 269 16.66 -7.86 -10.48
C PRO A 269 16.05 -8.01 -9.08
N LEU A 270 16.73 -7.49 -8.06
CA LEU A 270 16.29 -7.45 -6.67
C LEU A 270 15.98 -6.02 -6.22
N PHE A 271 14.80 -5.79 -5.66
CA PHE A 271 14.43 -4.54 -5.01
C PHE A 271 14.21 -4.76 -3.50
N ILE A 272 15.03 -4.13 -2.65
CA ILE A 272 14.88 -4.10 -1.19
C ILE A 272 14.04 -2.89 -0.77
N LEU A 273 13.02 -3.10 0.06
CA LEU A 273 12.09 -2.07 0.53
C LEU A 273 12.06 -2.03 2.08
N LEU A 274 12.29 -0.85 2.64
CA LEU A 274 12.43 -0.60 4.09
C LEU A 274 11.34 0.33 4.65
N HIS A 275 11.00 0.13 5.92
CA HIS A 275 10.01 0.91 6.67
C HIS A 275 10.64 2.08 7.46
N GLY A 276 9.84 2.90 8.13
CA GLY A 276 10.26 4.00 9.00
C GLY A 276 10.59 3.57 10.44
N SER A 277 10.64 4.53 11.37
CA SER A 277 10.81 4.21 12.79
C SER A 277 9.58 3.51 13.37
N LEU A 278 9.77 2.66 14.41
CA LEU A 278 8.70 1.97 15.16
C LEU A 278 7.80 1.07 14.28
N GLN A 279 8.37 0.52 13.21
CA GLN A 279 7.68 -0.22 12.14
C GLN A 279 8.42 -1.53 11.81
N ASN A 280 7.88 -2.33 10.90
CA ASN A 280 8.45 -3.63 10.49
C ASN A 280 8.10 -3.98 9.03
N GLU A 281 8.38 -5.22 8.58
CA GLU A 281 8.21 -5.65 7.19
C GLU A 281 6.75 -5.58 6.69
N ASN A 282 5.77 -5.68 7.60
CA ASN A 282 4.34 -5.65 7.28
C ASN A 282 3.85 -4.23 6.93
N THR A 283 4.61 -3.20 7.33
CA THR A 283 4.26 -1.78 7.20
C THR A 283 3.90 -1.37 5.77
N TRP A 284 4.60 -1.91 4.76
CA TRP A 284 4.32 -1.61 3.36
C TRP A 284 3.05 -2.28 2.81
N GLY A 285 2.40 -3.15 3.59
CA GLY A 285 1.15 -3.80 3.23
C GLY A 285 1.30 -5.05 2.35
N LEU A 286 2.53 -5.43 2.00
CA LEU A 286 2.80 -6.64 1.22
C LEU A 286 2.41 -7.87 2.04
N THR A 287 1.58 -8.75 1.48
CA THR A 287 1.14 -9.97 2.18
C THR A 287 0.68 -11.06 1.19
N ASN A 288 0.60 -12.30 1.65
CA ASN A 288 -0.04 -13.41 0.94
C ASN A 288 -1.58 -13.44 1.10
N LYS A 289 -2.14 -12.59 1.98
CA LYS A 289 -3.58 -12.44 2.21
C LYS A 289 -4.25 -11.54 1.15
N GLY A 290 -5.55 -11.73 0.91
CA GLY A 290 -6.31 -10.92 -0.07
C GLY A 290 -5.76 -11.08 -1.50
N ARG A 291 -5.49 -9.97 -2.20
CA ARG A 291 -4.67 -9.95 -3.43
C ARG A 291 -3.24 -9.45 -3.19
N GLY A 292 -2.85 -9.23 -1.92
CA GLY A 292 -1.48 -8.95 -1.47
C GLY A 292 -1.04 -7.47 -1.37
N GLY A 293 -1.99 -6.54 -1.27
CA GLY A 293 -1.75 -5.15 -0.88
C GLY A 293 -1.44 -4.16 -2.02
N LYS A 294 -1.55 -2.88 -1.69
CA LYS A 294 -1.42 -1.69 -2.57
C LYS A 294 -0.19 -1.72 -3.48
N ILE A 295 1.00 -1.91 -2.92
CA ILE A 295 2.25 -1.95 -3.70
C ILE A 295 2.32 -3.14 -4.67
N LYS A 296 1.65 -4.25 -4.37
CA LYS A 296 1.50 -5.36 -5.29
C LYS A 296 0.55 -5.02 -6.44
N GLY A 297 -0.51 -4.25 -6.20
CA GLY A 297 -1.35 -3.70 -7.26
C GLY A 297 -0.55 -2.88 -8.28
N TYR A 298 0.31 -1.97 -7.81
CA TYR A 298 1.21 -1.21 -8.68
C TYR A 298 2.19 -2.10 -9.47
N MET A 299 2.81 -3.09 -8.81
CA MET A 299 3.73 -4.04 -9.45
C MET A 299 3.03 -4.94 -10.48
N ASP A 300 1.91 -5.57 -10.13
CA ASP A 300 1.15 -6.45 -11.02
C ASP A 300 0.72 -5.70 -12.29
N ARG A 301 0.07 -4.53 -12.14
CA ARG A 301 -0.43 -3.75 -13.29
C ARG A 301 0.71 -3.22 -14.16
N GLY A 302 1.75 -2.63 -13.56
CA GLY A 302 2.90 -2.11 -14.31
C GLY A 302 3.72 -3.20 -15.03
N MET A 303 3.83 -4.40 -14.43
CA MET A 303 4.51 -5.53 -15.09
C MET A 303 3.63 -6.22 -16.14
N ALA A 304 2.31 -6.01 -16.11
CA ALA A 304 1.35 -6.50 -17.10
C ALA A 304 1.20 -5.56 -18.31
N SER A 305 1.27 -4.24 -18.12
CA SER A 305 1.36 -3.26 -19.22
C SER A 305 2.74 -3.26 -19.89
N GLY A 306 3.78 -3.66 -19.16
CA GLY A 306 5.17 -3.63 -19.61
C GLY A 306 5.93 -2.35 -19.23
N ASP A 307 5.27 -1.40 -18.56
CA ASP A 307 5.91 -0.17 -18.08
C ASP A 307 6.93 -0.46 -16.96
N VAL A 308 6.66 -1.45 -16.10
CA VAL A 308 7.56 -1.86 -15.01
C VAL A 308 8.33 -3.13 -15.41
N LYS A 309 9.66 -3.07 -15.35
CA LYS A 309 10.54 -4.23 -15.58
C LYS A 309 10.29 -5.28 -14.49
N LYS A 310 10.12 -6.56 -14.84
CA LYS A 310 9.91 -7.63 -13.84
C LYS A 310 11.13 -7.77 -12.91
N PHE A 311 10.90 -7.66 -11.61
CA PHE A 311 11.88 -7.85 -10.53
C PHE A 311 11.29 -8.69 -9.39
N VAL A 312 12.15 -9.26 -8.55
CA VAL A 312 11.78 -9.79 -7.23
C VAL A 312 11.92 -8.65 -6.22
N LEU A 313 10.94 -8.48 -5.34
CA LEU A 313 11.00 -7.48 -4.27
C LEU A 313 10.98 -8.16 -2.91
N VAL A 314 11.76 -7.62 -1.96
CA VAL A 314 11.72 -7.98 -0.54
C VAL A 314 11.34 -6.76 0.28
N ALA A 315 10.27 -6.84 1.07
CA ALA A 315 10.00 -5.90 2.15
C ALA A 315 10.59 -6.51 3.44
N ALA A 316 11.54 -5.80 4.05
CA ALA A 316 12.36 -6.33 5.16
C ALA A 316 12.42 -5.36 6.34
N THR A 317 12.59 -5.91 7.54
CA THR A 317 12.76 -5.10 8.75
C THR A 317 14.19 -4.55 8.89
N GLY A 318 14.32 -3.22 8.80
CA GLY A 318 15.58 -2.48 8.79
C GLY A 318 16.30 -2.34 10.14
N VAL A 319 15.89 -3.09 11.16
CA VAL A 319 16.42 -3.06 12.54
C VAL A 319 17.29 -4.30 12.77
N ALA A 320 18.61 -4.18 12.74
CA ALA A 320 19.55 -5.31 12.84
C ALA A 320 19.95 -5.64 14.30
N SER A 321 18.99 -5.71 15.20
CA SER A 321 19.11 -6.23 16.57
C SER A 321 17.90 -7.09 16.92
N LYS A 322 17.97 -7.86 18.01
CA LYS A 322 16.86 -8.69 18.52
C LYS A 322 15.58 -7.91 18.82
N ASN A 323 15.68 -6.60 19.04
CA ASN A 323 14.55 -5.74 19.43
C ASN A 323 13.68 -5.26 18.24
N TRP A 324 13.84 -5.90 17.08
CA TRP A 324 12.99 -5.71 15.90
C TRP A 324 11.56 -6.22 16.14
N GLY A 325 10.54 -5.48 15.70
CA GLY A 325 9.14 -5.94 15.80
C GLY A 325 8.89 -7.14 14.87
N PRO A 326 8.32 -8.26 15.33
CA PRO A 326 7.42 -8.38 16.49
C PRO A 326 8.07 -8.71 17.84
N ASN A 327 9.39 -8.89 17.91
CA ASN A 327 10.10 -9.31 19.13
C ASN A 327 10.46 -8.15 20.07
N GLY A 328 10.39 -6.90 19.60
CA GLY A 328 10.62 -5.71 20.41
C GLY A 328 9.91 -4.47 19.87
N VAL A 329 10.13 -3.33 20.53
CA VAL A 329 9.49 -2.03 20.24
C VAL A 329 10.00 -1.34 18.96
N GLY A 330 11.10 -1.81 18.35
CA GLY A 330 11.63 -1.24 17.12
C GLY A 330 12.17 0.20 17.25
N ASP A 331 12.52 0.63 18.47
CA ASP A 331 13.07 1.96 18.80
C ASP A 331 14.61 1.98 18.94
N ASP A 332 15.25 0.84 18.67
CA ASP A 332 16.70 0.64 18.75
C ASP A 332 17.43 1.41 17.63
N TYR A 333 17.67 2.71 17.85
CA TYR A 333 18.30 3.60 16.88
C TYR A 333 19.66 3.09 16.34
N PRO A 334 20.61 2.58 17.18
CA PRO A 334 21.83 1.94 16.70
C PRO A 334 21.57 0.76 15.75
N ALA A 335 20.55 -0.06 16.01
CA ALA A 335 20.22 -1.21 15.15
C ALA A 335 19.74 -0.81 13.74
N TYR A 336 19.19 0.39 13.53
CA TYR A 336 18.93 0.92 12.17
C TYR A 336 20.23 1.31 11.44
N GLU A 337 21.32 1.61 12.15
CA GLU A 337 22.56 2.10 11.55
C GLU A 337 23.47 0.93 11.15
N VAL A 338 23.51 -0.14 11.94
CA VAL A 338 24.29 -1.36 11.61
C VAL A 338 23.61 -2.29 10.60
N PHE A 339 22.40 -1.98 10.10
CA PHE A 339 21.68 -2.80 9.11
C PHE A 339 22.42 -2.98 7.77
N GLY A 340 23.38 -2.10 7.44
CA GLY A 340 24.29 -2.30 6.30
C GLY A 340 25.12 -3.59 6.40
N GLN A 341 25.37 -4.09 7.61
CA GLN A 341 26.03 -5.37 7.84
C GLN A 341 25.08 -6.55 7.58
N GLU A 342 23.87 -6.55 8.16
CA GLU A 342 22.86 -7.60 7.92
C GLU A 342 22.49 -7.71 6.44
N LEU A 343 22.27 -6.56 5.78
CA LEU A 343 21.94 -6.48 4.36
C LEU A 343 22.99 -7.18 3.48
N ARG A 344 24.27 -6.98 3.80
CA ARG A 344 25.43 -7.45 3.03
C ARG A 344 25.83 -8.90 3.34
N ASN A 345 25.73 -9.30 4.61
CA ASN A 345 26.24 -10.59 5.09
C ASN A 345 25.16 -11.69 5.10
N ASP A 346 23.91 -11.34 5.40
CA ASP A 346 22.84 -12.33 5.63
C ASP A 346 21.71 -12.19 4.60
N LEU A 347 21.06 -11.02 4.49
CA LEU A 347 19.85 -10.85 3.68
C LEU A 347 20.10 -11.04 2.17
N ILE A 348 21.03 -10.29 1.56
CA ILE A 348 21.32 -10.44 0.12
C ILE A 348 21.88 -11.85 -0.20
N PRO A 349 22.80 -12.44 0.59
CA PRO A 349 23.24 -13.82 0.38
C PRO A 349 22.14 -14.88 0.54
N TYR A 350 21.22 -14.73 1.49
CA TYR A 350 20.02 -15.58 1.59
C TYR A 350 19.15 -15.46 0.33
N LEU A 351 18.83 -14.24 -0.08
CA LEU A 351 17.98 -14.01 -1.25
C LEU A 351 18.61 -14.57 -2.54
N LYS A 352 19.93 -14.42 -2.72
CA LYS A 352 20.65 -14.99 -3.88
C LYS A 352 20.78 -16.52 -3.87
N SER A 353 20.65 -17.17 -2.71
CA SER A 353 20.69 -18.63 -2.62
C SER A 353 19.32 -19.30 -2.76
N HIS A 354 18.23 -18.56 -2.47
CA HIS A 354 16.86 -19.07 -2.55
C HIS A 354 16.10 -18.62 -3.81
N PHE A 355 16.43 -17.45 -4.39
CA PHE A 355 15.71 -16.87 -5.53
C PHE A 355 16.58 -16.74 -6.79
N ASN A 356 15.93 -16.72 -7.95
CA ASN A 356 16.55 -16.62 -9.26
C ASN A 356 16.95 -15.17 -9.56
N LEU A 357 17.99 -14.68 -8.87
CA LEU A 357 18.43 -13.29 -8.96
C LEU A 357 19.56 -13.08 -9.96
N LYS A 358 19.56 -11.90 -10.59
CA LYS A 358 20.68 -11.38 -11.39
C LYS A 358 21.83 -10.92 -10.49
N ASP A 359 23.03 -10.95 -11.04
CA ASP A 359 24.25 -10.47 -10.38
C ASP A 359 24.63 -9.04 -10.83
N GLY A 360 25.52 -8.41 -10.05
CA GLY A 360 25.96 -7.04 -10.27
C GLY A 360 25.00 -5.98 -9.70
N ARG A 361 25.59 -4.89 -9.19
CA ARG A 361 24.88 -3.77 -8.53
C ARG A 361 23.77 -3.13 -9.36
N ASP A 362 23.93 -3.09 -10.69
CA ASP A 362 22.97 -2.50 -11.63
C ASP A 362 21.67 -3.32 -11.75
N ASN A 363 21.59 -4.47 -11.07
CA ASN A 363 20.39 -5.27 -10.88
C ASN A 363 19.87 -5.26 -9.43
N VAL A 364 20.33 -4.32 -8.59
CA VAL A 364 19.90 -4.19 -7.18
C VAL A 364 19.47 -2.75 -6.88
N ALA A 365 18.29 -2.62 -6.27
CA ALA A 365 17.69 -1.36 -5.85
C ALA A 365 17.35 -1.37 -4.36
N ILE A 366 17.36 -0.19 -3.72
CA ILE A 366 16.87 -0.01 -2.34
C ILE A 366 16.03 1.26 -2.19
N SER A 367 14.95 1.18 -1.42
CA SER A 367 14.04 2.30 -1.12
C SER A 367 13.54 2.16 0.30
N GLY A 368 13.10 3.27 0.89
CA GLY A 368 12.36 3.21 2.15
C GLY A 368 11.72 4.53 2.52
N LEU A 369 10.76 4.45 3.44
CA LEU A 369 10.05 5.61 3.98
C LEU A 369 10.69 6.10 5.29
N SER A 370 10.67 7.40 5.55
CA SER A 370 11.15 8.01 6.79
C SER A 370 12.56 7.53 7.17
N ARG A 371 12.76 6.90 8.34
CA ARG A 371 14.04 6.29 8.75
C ARG A 371 14.62 5.32 7.71
N GLY A 372 13.80 4.52 7.00
CA GLY A 372 14.23 3.66 5.89
C GLY A 372 14.65 4.44 4.64
N GLY A 373 14.13 5.65 4.44
CA GLY A 373 14.64 6.61 3.46
C GLY A 373 16.02 7.16 3.88
N GLY A 374 16.20 7.40 5.18
CA GLY A 374 17.50 7.71 5.78
C GLY A 374 18.51 6.56 5.64
N GLN A 375 18.08 5.30 5.78
CA GLN A 375 18.91 4.12 5.50
C GLN A 375 19.21 3.97 4.01
N THR A 376 18.26 4.29 3.12
CA THR A 376 18.48 4.30 1.66
C THR A 376 19.63 5.22 1.26
N MET A 377 19.81 6.36 1.94
CA MET A 377 20.98 7.22 1.75
C MET A 377 22.22 6.72 2.51
N ASN A 378 22.14 6.58 3.83
CA ASN A 378 23.32 6.32 4.67
C ASN A 378 23.91 4.91 4.47
N ILE A 379 23.07 3.88 4.46
CA ILE A 379 23.49 2.52 4.16
C ILE A 379 23.55 2.32 2.64
N GLY A 380 22.47 2.61 1.92
CA GLY A 380 22.37 2.32 0.48
C GLY A 380 23.46 3.01 -0.35
N VAL A 381 23.54 4.35 -0.29
CA VAL A 381 24.46 5.15 -1.12
C VAL A 381 25.83 5.37 -0.46
N LYS A 382 25.91 5.50 0.87
CA LYS A 382 27.19 5.79 1.57
C LYS A 382 27.97 4.54 2.01
N GLU A 383 27.32 3.39 2.22
CA GLU A 383 28.01 2.12 2.57
C GLU A 383 27.94 1.07 1.45
N CYS A 384 26.82 0.97 0.73
CA CYS A 384 26.48 -0.17 -0.13
C CYS A 384 26.46 0.14 -1.64
N LEU A 385 27.06 1.26 -2.07
CA LEU A 385 27.11 1.67 -3.47
C LEU A 385 27.90 0.68 -4.36
N ASP A 386 28.72 -0.19 -3.77
CA ASP A 386 29.41 -1.29 -4.46
C ASP A 386 28.47 -2.46 -4.85
N ILE A 387 27.37 -2.63 -4.12
CA ILE A 387 26.39 -3.73 -4.32
C ILE A 387 24.99 -3.25 -4.75
N ILE A 388 24.68 -1.95 -4.67
CA ILE A 388 23.39 -1.35 -5.05
C ILE A 388 23.61 -0.17 -6.01
N ALA A 389 22.68 0.04 -6.96
CA ALA A 389 22.81 1.06 -7.99
C ALA A 389 21.60 2.00 -8.16
N HIS A 390 20.43 1.64 -7.62
CA HIS A 390 19.21 2.44 -7.71
C HIS A 390 18.65 2.72 -6.31
N PHE A 391 18.26 3.98 -6.06
CA PHE A 391 17.91 4.46 -4.73
C PHE A 391 16.65 5.31 -4.74
N ALA A 392 15.79 5.15 -3.73
CA ALA A 392 14.63 6.01 -3.52
C ALA A 392 14.38 6.38 -2.03
N PRO A 393 14.98 7.47 -1.53
CA PRO A 393 14.61 8.07 -0.25
C PRO A 393 13.21 8.71 -0.29
N LEU A 394 12.26 8.19 0.49
CA LEU A 394 10.89 8.70 0.59
C LEU A 394 10.66 9.36 1.97
N SER A 395 10.34 10.65 2.03
CA SER A 395 10.34 11.47 3.27
C SER A 395 11.58 11.24 4.15
N ALA A 396 12.78 11.15 3.56
CA ALA A 396 13.99 10.84 4.31
C ALA A 396 14.37 11.99 5.27
N PRO A 397 14.80 11.68 6.52
CA PRO A 397 15.30 12.67 7.47
C PRO A 397 16.64 13.28 7.01
N VAL A 398 16.97 14.44 7.57
CA VAL A 398 18.06 15.33 7.16
C VAL A 398 19.39 14.59 6.92
N VAL A 399 19.94 14.74 5.72
CA VAL A 399 21.32 14.40 5.38
C VAL A 399 22.10 15.69 5.20
N ASN A 400 23.30 15.80 5.79
CA ASN A 400 24.23 16.90 5.50
C ASN A 400 24.86 16.65 4.12
N VAL A 401 24.16 16.99 3.04
CA VAL A 401 24.50 16.56 1.67
C VAL A 401 25.95 16.91 1.26
N PRO A 402 26.52 18.09 1.55
CA PRO A 402 27.93 18.37 1.24
C PRO A 402 28.93 17.47 1.96
N GLU A 403 28.69 17.11 3.22
CA GLU A 403 29.53 16.20 3.99
C GLU A 403 29.37 14.75 3.49
N PHE A 404 28.13 14.33 3.29
CA PHE A 404 27.76 13.03 2.74
C PHE A 404 28.39 12.76 1.36
N ILE A 405 28.32 13.72 0.44
CA ILE A 405 28.96 13.63 -0.89
C ILE A 405 30.49 13.53 -0.74
N ALA A 406 31.09 14.29 0.19
CA ALA A 406 32.51 14.21 0.46
C ALA A 406 32.94 12.84 1.02
N GLU A 407 32.14 12.24 1.91
CA GLU A 407 32.37 10.89 2.44
C GLU A 407 32.27 9.81 1.34
N VAL A 408 31.19 9.84 0.53
CA VAL A 408 31.00 8.87 -0.58
C VAL A 408 32.13 8.99 -1.61
N ASN A 409 32.55 10.22 -1.93
CA ASN A 409 33.65 10.47 -2.86
C ASN A 409 35.05 10.20 -2.26
N ALA A 410 35.20 10.10 -0.93
CA ALA A 410 36.44 9.68 -0.28
C ALA A 410 36.59 8.15 -0.24
N ASN A 411 35.50 7.39 -0.37
CA ASN A 411 35.54 5.92 -0.37
C ASN A 411 35.99 5.35 -1.72
N LYS A 412 37.26 4.96 -1.79
CA LYS A 412 37.90 4.37 -2.99
C LYS A 412 37.27 3.07 -3.47
N ALA A 413 36.47 2.37 -2.65
CA ALA A 413 35.69 1.22 -3.11
C ALA A 413 34.62 1.63 -4.14
N PHE A 414 34.29 2.93 -4.21
CA PHE A 414 33.29 3.49 -5.12
C PHE A 414 33.92 4.30 -6.28
N ASP A 415 35.24 4.23 -6.50
CA ASP A 415 35.90 4.91 -7.61
C ASP A 415 35.31 4.44 -8.96
N GLY A 416 34.64 5.35 -9.68
CA GLY A 416 33.98 5.06 -10.95
C GLY A 416 32.57 4.45 -10.87
N LEU A 417 31.99 4.27 -9.68
CA LEU A 417 30.62 3.74 -9.53
C LEU A 417 29.56 4.86 -9.56
N THR A 418 28.58 4.74 -10.45
CA THR A 418 27.49 5.73 -10.61
C THR A 418 26.20 5.33 -9.88
N ILE A 419 25.41 6.32 -9.49
CA ILE A 419 24.03 6.17 -9.05
C ILE A 419 23.17 6.15 -10.32
N ARG A 420 22.65 4.97 -10.70
CA ARG A 420 21.93 4.76 -11.96
C ARG A 420 20.57 5.46 -11.96
N ASN A 421 19.88 5.41 -10.82
CA ASN A 421 18.62 6.10 -10.57
C ASN A 421 18.62 6.62 -9.12
N LEU A 422 18.27 7.90 -8.94
CA LEU A 422 17.86 8.45 -7.65
C LEU A 422 16.46 9.07 -7.81
N TYR A 423 15.51 8.66 -6.97
CA TYR A 423 14.18 9.26 -6.86
C TYR A 423 13.96 9.80 -5.45
N ALA A 424 13.49 11.05 -5.32
CA ALA A 424 13.18 11.64 -4.02
C ALA A 424 11.70 12.08 -3.96
N THR A 425 11.08 12.01 -2.77
CA THR A 425 9.75 12.59 -2.54
C THR A 425 9.54 12.99 -1.09
N CYS A 426 8.69 13.98 -0.88
CA CYS A 426 8.24 14.47 0.43
C CYS A 426 6.89 15.18 0.27
N GLY A 427 6.10 15.26 1.33
CA GLY A 427 4.92 16.11 1.37
C GLY A 427 5.26 17.56 1.73
N ASP A 428 4.60 18.55 1.13
CA ASP A 428 4.81 19.97 1.43
C ASP A 428 4.29 20.40 2.82
N ASN A 429 3.41 19.61 3.44
CA ASN A 429 2.93 19.72 4.81
C ASN A 429 3.56 18.68 5.76
N ASP A 430 4.63 17.97 5.35
CA ASP A 430 5.34 16.98 6.19
C ASP A 430 6.06 17.70 7.36
N PRO A 431 5.57 17.58 8.62
CA PRO A 431 6.09 18.37 9.72
C PRO A 431 7.41 17.82 10.29
N VAL A 432 7.90 16.70 9.76
CA VAL A 432 9.09 16.00 10.26
C VAL A 432 10.31 16.32 9.41
N VAL A 433 10.18 16.34 8.07
CA VAL A 433 11.33 16.47 7.16
C VAL A 433 11.21 17.56 6.09
N TYR A 434 10.02 18.13 5.82
CA TYR A 434 9.90 19.14 4.75
C TYR A 434 10.75 20.38 4.99
N GLY A 435 10.97 20.77 6.25
CA GLY A 435 11.86 21.88 6.62
C GLY A 435 13.32 21.74 6.17
N SER A 436 13.76 20.54 5.76
CA SER A 436 15.08 20.30 5.14
C SER A 436 15.02 19.81 3.69
N TYR A 437 13.89 19.24 3.26
CA TYR A 437 13.78 18.55 1.96
C TYR A 437 14.14 19.42 0.75
N PRO A 438 13.68 20.69 0.61
CA PRO A 438 14.08 21.54 -0.52
C PRO A 438 15.60 21.76 -0.61
N GLN A 439 16.30 21.92 0.51
CA GLN A 439 17.75 22.08 0.50
C GLN A 439 18.46 20.76 0.14
N PHE A 440 17.95 19.62 0.63
CA PHE A 440 18.45 18.30 0.21
C PHE A 440 18.35 18.10 -1.30
N ILE A 441 17.23 18.50 -1.92
CA ILE A 441 17.04 18.45 -3.38
C ILE A 441 18.01 19.39 -4.11
N GLU A 442 18.12 20.65 -3.66
CA GLU A 442 19.03 21.63 -4.27
C GLU A 442 20.51 21.22 -4.18
N ASP A 443 20.93 20.61 -3.07
CA ASP A 443 22.32 20.18 -2.87
C ASP A 443 22.67 18.88 -3.62
N ILE A 444 21.70 17.98 -3.86
CA ILE A 444 21.97 16.64 -4.42
C ILE A 444 21.79 16.55 -5.95
N LYS A 445 20.92 17.39 -6.53
CA LYS A 445 20.55 17.32 -7.96
C LYS A 445 21.72 17.46 -8.93
N ASP A 446 22.74 18.23 -8.55
CA ASP A 446 23.91 18.56 -9.38
C ASP A 446 25.11 17.63 -9.10
N TRP A 447 24.92 16.54 -8.34
CA TRP A 447 25.98 15.55 -8.09
C TRP A 447 26.25 14.69 -9.33
N ASP A 448 27.41 14.91 -9.94
CA ASP A 448 27.93 14.25 -11.15
C ASP A 448 27.91 12.71 -11.15
N ARG A 449 27.81 12.08 -9.97
CA ARG A 449 27.67 10.64 -9.81
C ARG A 449 26.28 10.09 -10.20
N ILE A 450 25.25 10.94 -10.30
CA ILE A 450 23.87 10.53 -10.60
C ILE A 450 23.58 10.57 -12.10
N GLU A 451 23.20 9.44 -12.68
CA GLU A 451 22.88 9.33 -14.11
C GLU A 451 21.44 9.76 -14.45
N ASN A 452 20.49 9.46 -13.57
CA ASN A 452 19.08 9.83 -13.70
C ASN A 452 18.54 10.25 -12.32
N PHE A 453 18.27 11.54 -12.15
CA PHE A 453 17.60 12.09 -10.97
C PHE A 453 16.13 12.40 -11.29
N LYS A 454 15.24 12.15 -10.34
CA LYS A 454 13.87 12.66 -10.30
C LYS A 454 13.49 13.04 -8.88
N GLU A 455 12.61 14.03 -8.74
CA GLU A 455 11.95 14.32 -7.48
C GLU A 455 10.45 14.56 -7.71
N TYR A 456 9.67 14.44 -6.63
CA TYR A 456 8.27 14.84 -6.60
C TYR A 456 7.90 15.34 -5.20
N THR A 457 7.64 16.65 -5.07
CA THR A 457 7.00 17.21 -3.88
C THR A 457 5.49 16.98 -3.97
N TYR A 458 4.92 16.25 -3.00
CA TYR A 458 3.50 15.86 -2.99
C TYR A 458 2.63 17.02 -2.45
N PRO A 459 1.73 17.61 -3.25
CA PRO A 459 0.95 18.78 -2.82
C PRO A 459 -0.08 18.45 -1.73
N ASN A 460 -0.11 19.27 -0.68
CA ASN A 460 -0.81 19.08 0.59
C ASN A 460 -0.38 17.83 1.39
N GLY A 461 0.69 17.13 1.00
CA GLY A 461 1.09 15.85 1.59
C GLY A 461 1.73 15.99 2.97
N THR A 462 1.47 15.04 3.86
CA THR A 462 2.05 14.97 5.22
C THR A 462 3.09 13.83 5.32
N HIS A 463 3.60 13.55 6.53
CA HIS A 463 4.51 12.42 6.79
C HIS A 463 3.75 11.07 6.83
N ASP A 464 3.09 10.71 5.73
CA ASP A 464 2.14 9.60 5.67
C ASP A 464 2.13 8.86 4.31
N PHE A 465 1.51 7.68 4.30
CA PHE A 465 1.50 6.71 3.22
C PHE A 465 1.08 7.18 1.82
N PRO A 466 0.17 8.15 1.61
CA PRO A 466 -0.12 8.65 0.27
C PRO A 466 1.14 9.16 -0.47
N VAL A 467 2.06 9.80 0.26
CA VAL A 467 3.36 10.26 -0.27
C VAL A 467 4.26 9.06 -0.59
N TRP A 468 4.32 8.07 0.29
CA TRP A 468 5.21 6.91 0.15
C TRP A 468 4.75 5.91 -0.91
N TYR A 469 3.44 5.69 -1.06
CA TYR A 469 2.87 4.90 -2.15
C TYR A 469 3.07 5.57 -3.50
N LYS A 470 2.86 6.89 -3.60
CA LYS A 470 3.20 7.67 -4.82
C LYS A 470 4.68 7.55 -5.16
N GLY A 471 5.56 7.68 -4.17
CA GLY A 471 7.01 7.55 -4.36
C GLY A 471 7.46 6.15 -4.79
N PHE A 472 6.87 5.11 -4.21
CA PHE A 472 7.10 3.73 -4.64
C PHE A 472 6.67 3.51 -6.10
N ASN A 473 5.47 3.97 -6.46
CA ASN A 473 4.92 3.82 -7.81
C ASN A 473 5.79 4.54 -8.86
N ASP A 474 6.19 5.79 -8.61
CA ASP A 474 7.09 6.53 -9.50
C ASP A 474 8.47 5.86 -9.65
N PHE A 475 9.00 5.26 -8.58
CA PHE A 475 10.30 4.61 -8.61
C PHE A 475 10.29 3.28 -9.37
N ILE A 476 9.27 2.42 -9.20
CA ILE A 476 9.17 1.18 -9.98
C ILE A 476 9.05 1.44 -11.49
N GLN A 477 8.55 2.63 -11.87
CA GLN A 477 8.46 3.09 -13.25
C GLN A 477 9.79 3.56 -13.86
N MET A 478 10.89 3.66 -13.09
CA MET A 478 12.23 3.98 -13.60
C MET A 478 13.34 2.98 -13.22
N VAL A 479 13.14 2.18 -12.16
CA VAL A 479 14.11 1.20 -11.67
C VAL A 479 14.44 0.14 -12.73
N PHE A 480 15.70 -0.30 -12.79
CA PHE A 480 16.25 -1.28 -13.76
C PHE A 480 16.08 -0.93 -15.25
N LYS A 481 15.57 0.25 -15.62
CA LYS A 481 15.59 0.76 -17.00
C LYS A 481 16.97 1.38 -17.28
N ILE A 482 17.87 0.61 -17.89
CA ILE A 482 19.21 1.09 -18.28
C ILE A 482 19.14 1.79 -19.64
N LYS A 483 19.83 2.93 -19.77
CA LYS A 483 19.88 3.78 -20.96
C LYS A 483 20.51 3.04 -22.15
N GLY A 484 19.65 2.48 -23.00
CA GLY A 484 20.04 1.64 -24.15
C GLY A 484 19.22 0.35 -24.29
N GLU A 485 18.45 -0.05 -23.28
CA GLU A 485 17.41 -1.09 -23.45
C GLU A 485 16.14 -0.49 -24.06
N GLU A 486 16.02 -0.53 -25.39
CA GLU A 486 14.72 -0.34 -26.05
C GLU A 486 13.78 -1.49 -25.67
N THR A 487 12.65 -1.17 -25.02
CA THR A 487 11.55 -2.12 -24.86
C THR A 487 10.92 -2.32 -26.25
N PRO A 488 10.74 -3.55 -26.75
CA PRO A 488 10.00 -3.79 -27.99
C PRO A 488 8.59 -3.24 -27.83
N SER A 489 8.20 -2.27 -28.67
CA SER A 489 6.81 -1.86 -28.78
C SER A 489 5.98 -3.06 -29.20
N GLN A 490 5.01 -3.45 -28.38
CA GLN A 490 3.97 -4.37 -28.86
C GLN A 490 3.12 -3.59 -29.85
N GLU A 491 3.05 -4.09 -31.09
CA GLU A 491 2.12 -3.57 -32.09
C GLU A 491 0.70 -3.74 -31.54
N GLU A 492 -0.09 -2.67 -31.53
CA GLU A 492 -1.48 -2.75 -31.10
C GLU A 492 -2.23 -3.78 -31.95
N PRO A 493 -3.08 -4.65 -31.36
CA PRO A 493 -3.81 -5.65 -32.11
C PRO A 493 -4.79 -4.96 -33.06
N THR A 494 -4.45 -4.90 -34.35
CA THR A 494 -5.30 -4.31 -35.39
C THR A 494 -6.65 -5.00 -35.40
N ILE A 495 -7.70 -4.31 -34.93
CA ILE A 495 -9.06 -4.84 -34.91
C ILE A 495 -9.54 -5.00 -36.34
N ALA A 496 -9.59 -6.25 -36.81
CA ALA A 496 -10.19 -6.60 -38.09
C ALA A 496 -11.71 -6.41 -38.01
N GLY A 497 -12.19 -5.21 -38.34
CA GLY A 497 -13.61 -4.91 -38.43
C GLY A 497 -14.25 -5.68 -39.57
N GLY A 498 -15.18 -6.57 -39.24
CA GLY A 498 -16.00 -7.30 -40.20
C GLY A 498 -17.48 -6.97 -40.03
N GLU A 499 -18.08 -6.50 -41.13
CA GLU A 499 -19.51 -6.56 -41.46
C GLU A 499 -20.44 -5.74 -40.52
N ASP A 500 -21.44 -5.01 -41.00
CA ASP A 500 -22.40 -5.37 -42.04
C ASP A 500 -22.88 -4.18 -42.89
N SER A 501 -23.71 -4.46 -43.90
CA SER A 501 -24.23 -3.47 -44.86
C SER A 501 -25.72 -3.14 -44.66
N GLU A 502 -26.13 -1.89 -44.87
CA GLU A 502 -27.51 -1.55 -45.28
C GLU A 502 -27.52 -0.33 -46.23
N GLU A 503 -28.60 -0.15 -47.00
CA GLU A 503 -28.63 0.61 -48.28
C GLU A 503 -29.77 1.66 -48.32
N GLN A 504 -29.73 2.57 -49.30
CA GLN A 504 -30.80 3.49 -49.76
C GLN A 504 -30.99 4.80 -48.93
N SER A 505 -31.24 5.98 -49.53
CA SER A 505 -31.33 6.35 -50.96
C SER A 505 -31.07 7.86 -51.24
N GLU A 506 -30.78 8.13 -52.52
CA GLU A 506 -30.66 9.40 -53.27
C GLU A 506 -31.88 10.37 -53.20
N PRO A 507 -31.87 11.61 -53.78
CA PRO A 507 -31.03 12.09 -54.91
C PRO A 507 -30.38 13.48 -54.83
N GLU A 508 -29.60 13.77 -55.88
CA GLU A 508 -28.88 15.02 -56.18
C GLU A 508 -29.76 16.23 -56.52
N VAL A 509 -29.15 17.43 -56.52
CA VAL A 509 -29.50 18.52 -57.45
C VAL A 509 -28.21 19.10 -58.05
N ILE A 510 -28.07 19.02 -59.38
CA ILE A 510 -27.01 19.65 -60.16
C ILE A 510 -27.56 20.89 -60.86
N THR A 511 -26.84 22.02 -60.82
CA THR A 511 -26.96 23.10 -61.81
C THR A 511 -25.59 23.66 -62.16
N ASP A 512 -25.20 23.54 -63.42
CA ASP A 512 -24.05 24.24 -64.02
C ASP A 512 -24.17 25.77 -63.90
N SER A 513 -23.03 26.48 -63.80
CA SER A 513 -22.47 27.14 -65.01
C SER A 513 -21.22 28.00 -64.76
N VAL A 514 -20.16 27.67 -65.51
CA VAL A 514 -19.27 28.58 -66.27
C VAL A 514 -18.56 29.75 -65.54
N VAL A 515 -17.26 29.51 -65.28
CA VAL A 515 -16.08 30.36 -65.54
C VAL A 515 -16.30 31.83 -65.94
N VAL A 516 -15.64 32.74 -65.22
CA VAL A 516 -14.98 33.94 -65.76
C VAL A 516 -13.59 34.05 -65.13
N GLU A 517 -12.57 34.33 -65.93
CA GLU A 517 -11.20 34.63 -65.48
C GLU A 517 -11.05 36.14 -65.24
N ASP A 518 -10.19 36.56 -64.30
CA ASP A 518 -9.44 37.82 -64.44
C ASP A 518 -8.19 37.79 -63.53
N GLU A 519 -7.16 38.52 -63.93
CA GLU A 519 -5.83 38.55 -63.28
C GLU A 519 -5.71 39.67 -62.20
N ASP A 520 -4.68 39.54 -61.36
CA ASP A 520 -3.56 40.52 -61.26
C ASP A 520 -3.17 40.97 -59.83
N SER A 521 -1.85 41.01 -59.59
CA SER A 521 -1.13 41.76 -58.54
C SER A 521 -1.44 41.48 -57.04
N ALA A 522 -0.71 42.04 -56.06
CA ALA A 522 0.75 42.12 -55.82
C ALA A 522 0.98 42.58 -54.35
N GLU A 523 2.21 42.40 -53.82
CA GLU A 523 2.84 43.14 -52.68
C GLU A 523 2.13 43.15 -51.29
N GLN A 524 2.72 42.59 -50.22
CA GLN A 524 3.79 43.08 -49.31
C GLN A 524 3.34 44.03 -48.17
N SER A 525 3.78 43.72 -46.93
CA SER A 525 3.85 44.56 -45.70
C SER A 525 2.52 45.13 -45.15
N ASP A 526 2.34 45.31 -43.83
CA ASP A 526 3.31 45.29 -42.70
C ASP A 526 3.19 44.07 -41.76
#